data_AF-A0A820L571-F1
#
_entry.id   AF-A0A820L571-F1
#
_cell.length_a   1.000
_cell.length_b   1.000
_cell.length_c   1.000
_cell.angle_alpha   90.00
_cell.angle_beta   90.00
_cell.angle_gamma   90.00
#
_symmetry.space_group_name_H-M   'P 1'
#
loop_
_entity.id
_entity.type
_entity.pdbx_description
1 polymer ?
#
loop_
_entity_poly.entity_id
_entity_poly.type
_entity_poly.pdbx_seq_one_letter_code
_entity_poly.pdbx_strand_id
1 'polypeptide(L)' 'MRHFEALHNIEPYNFKLPDPELSPVGQTQAKTAIEIIKNISSIDLIVCSPLTRTLQF' A
#
# COMPACT_ATOMS: atom_id res chain seq x y z
N MET A 1 2.87 -4.46 -7.12
CA MET A 1 1.75 -4.88 -6.27
C MET A 1 0.73 -3.76 -6.18
N ARG A 2 -0.57 -4.07 -6.00
CA ARG A 2 -1.59 -3.04 -5.78
C ARG A 2 -1.48 -2.55 -4.34
N HIS A 3 -1.66 -1.25 -4.10
CA HIS A 3 -1.74 -0.73 -2.73
C HIS A 3 -2.90 -1.39 -1.98
N PHE A 4 -2.75 -1.49 -0.66
CA PHE A 4 -3.74 -2.07 0.24
C PHE A 4 -4.87 -1.08 0.56
N GLU A 5 -5.68 -1.41 1.58
CA GLU A 5 -6.74 -0.52 2.05
C GLU A 5 -6.17 0.87 2.45
N ALA A 6 -6.83 1.92 1.99
CA ALA A 6 -6.46 3.31 2.18
C ALA A 6 -7.70 4.10 2.59
N LEU A 7 -7.52 5.28 3.20
CA LEU A 7 -8.65 6.00 3.81
C LEU A 7 -9.82 6.32 2.85
N HIS A 8 -9.57 6.40 1.54
CA HIS A 8 -10.60 6.63 0.52
C HIS A 8 -11.46 5.41 0.19
N ASN A 9 -10.99 4.19 0.49
CA ASN A 9 -11.65 2.94 0.12
C ASN A 9 -12.16 2.15 1.34
N ILE A 10 -12.45 2.86 2.44
CA ILE A 10 -13.15 2.36 3.63
C ILE A 10 -14.58 2.90 3.60
N GLU A 11 -15.57 2.11 4.01
CA GLU A 11 -16.96 2.58 4.11
C GLU A 11 -17.11 3.66 5.21
N PRO A 12 -17.76 4.81 4.93
CA PRO A 12 -18.32 5.21 3.64
C PRO A 12 -17.25 5.62 2.62
N TYR A 13 -17.27 5.02 1.42
CA TYR A 13 -16.24 5.26 0.39
C TYR A 13 -16.12 6.74 -0.01
N ASN A 14 -14.89 7.24 -0.12
CA ASN A 14 -14.59 8.60 -0.55
C ASN A 14 -13.42 8.67 -1.54
N PHE A 15 -13.66 8.23 -2.79
CA PHE A 15 -12.67 8.25 -3.88
C PHE A 15 -12.24 9.66 -4.32
N LYS A 16 -12.84 10.72 -3.79
CA LYS A 16 -12.44 12.12 -4.05
C LYS A 16 -11.33 12.60 -3.12
N LEU A 17 -11.02 11.85 -2.05
CA LEU A 17 -9.93 12.19 -1.12
C LEU A 17 -8.59 12.14 -1.88
N PRO A 18 -7.87 13.28 -2.01
CA PRO A 18 -6.60 13.32 -2.73
C PRO A 18 -5.51 12.63 -1.91
N ASP A 19 -4.66 11.88 -2.62
CA ASP A 19 -3.51 11.13 -2.10
C ASP A 19 -3.64 10.57 -0.66
N PRO A 20 -4.64 9.71 -0.40
CA PRO A 20 -4.93 9.22 0.93
C PRO A 20 -3.85 8.25 1.40
N GLU A 21 -3.62 8.22 2.71
CA GLU A 21 -2.78 7.24 3.38
C GLU A 21 -3.43 5.84 3.41
N LEU A 22 -2.61 4.81 3.65
CA LEU A 22 -3.07 3.48 4.05
C LEU A 22 -3.82 3.56 5.39
N SER A 23 -4.90 2.80 5.49
CA SER A 23 -5.60 2.61 6.76
C SER A 23 -4.76 1.78 7.73
N PRO A 24 -5.08 1.73 9.03
CA PRO A 24 -4.43 0.81 9.97
C PRO A 24 -4.48 -0.66 9.51
N VAL A 25 -5.59 -1.06 8.87
CA VAL A 25 -5.75 -2.39 8.26
C VAL A 25 -4.83 -2.53 7.05
N GLY A 26 -4.78 -1.53 6.17
CA GLY A 26 -3.89 -1.51 5.01
C GLY A 26 -2.41 -1.59 5.37
N GLN A 27 -1.99 -0.91 6.44
CA GLN A 27 -0.62 -1.02 6.97
C GLN A 27 -0.32 -2.42 7.49
N THR A 28 -1.31 -3.09 8.08
CA THR A 28 -1.15 -4.48 8.53
C THR A 28 -1.02 -5.43 7.33
N GLN A 29 -1.85 -5.24 6.30
CA GLN A 29 -1.77 -5.99 5.05
C GLN A 29 -0.40 -5.80 4.36
N ALA A 30 0.13 -4.57 4.34
CA ALA A 30 1.46 -4.26 3.83
C ALA A 30 2.56 -5.05 4.57
N LYS A 31 2.53 -5.05 5.91
CA LYS A 31 3.48 -5.83 6.72
C LYS A 31 3.41 -7.33 6.42
N THR A 32 2.20 -7.89 6.26
CA THR A 32 2.05 -9.30 5.88
C THR A 32 2.63 -9.59 4.49
N ALA A 33 2.43 -8.68 3.52
CA ALA A 33 2.97 -8.84 2.18
C ALA A 33 4.51 -8.77 2.14
N ILE A 34 5.13 -7.96 3.01
CA ILE A 34 6.60 -7.90 3.15
C ILE A 34 7.19 -9.28 3.48
N GLU A 35 6.52 -10.10 4.29
CA GLU A 35 7.00 -11.46 4.59
C GLU A 35 7.06 -12.36 3.34
N ILE A 36 6.21 -12.12 2.35
CA ILE A 36 6.25 -12.83 1.07
C ILE A 36 7.45 -12.33 0.24
N ILE A 37 7.66 -11.02 0.20
CA ILE A 37 8.72 -10.36 -0.58
C ILE A 37 10.11 -10.70 -0.05
N LYS A 38 10.27 -10.87 1.27
CA LYS A 38 11.55 -11.23 1.91
C LYS A 38 12.18 -12.51 1.36
N ASN A 39 11.39 -13.38 0.73
CA ASN A 39 11.89 -14.61 0.10
C ASN A 39 12.45 -14.39 -1.31
N ILE A 40 12.34 -13.18 -1.86
CA ILE A 40 12.94 -12.81 -3.14
C ILE A 40 14.42 -12.49 -2.88
N SER A 41 15.30 -13.27 -3.49
CA SER A 41 16.75 -13.27 -3.21
C SER A 41 17.47 -11.98 -3.62
N SER A 42 16.98 -11.28 -4.65
CA SER A 42 17.52 -9.99 -5.10
C SER A 42 16.43 -9.17 -5.78
N ILE A 43 16.40 -7.86 -5.52
CA ILE A 43 15.53 -6.89 -6.19
C ILE A 43 16.42 -5.75 -6.70
N ASP A 44 16.64 -5.71 -8.01
CA ASP A 44 17.52 -4.71 -8.64
C ASP A 44 16.81 -3.37 -8.92
N LEU A 45 15.48 -3.39 -8.99
CA LEU A 45 14.66 -2.22 -9.31
C LEU A 45 13.29 -2.29 -8.63
N ILE A 46 12.89 -1.17 -8.02
CA ILE A 46 11.55 -0.94 -7.50
C ILE A 46 10.93 0.22 -8.27
N VAL A 47 9.75 0.00 -8.86
CA VAL A 47 8.98 1.04 -9.56
C VAL A 47 7.63 1.20 -8.87
N CYS A 48 7.28 2.45 -8.53
CA CYS A 48 6.02 2.78 -7.90
C CYS A 48 5.49 4.15 -8.36
N SER A 49 4.19 4.37 -8.18
CA SER A 49 3.60 5.71 -8.33
C SER A 49 3.99 6.61 -7.15
N PRO A 50 4.03 7.94 -7.33
CA PRO A 50 4.39 8.90 -6.28
C PRO A 50 3.28 9.13 -5.22
N LEU A 51 2.37 8.16 -5.06
CA LEU A 51 1.21 8.28 -4.20
C LEU A 51 1.54 7.76 -2.79
N THR A 52 1.13 8.49 -1.76
CA THR A 52 1.44 8.20 -0.36
C THR A 52 1.08 6.75 0.03
N ARG A 53 -0.13 6.29 -0.27
CA ARG A 53 -0.54 4.88 -0.03
C ARG A 53 0.31 3.82 -0.75
N THR A 54 1.00 4.18 -1.83
CA THR A 54 1.89 3.26 -2.56
C THR A 54 3.29 3.28 -1.96
N LEU A 55 3.74 4.42 -1.44
CA LEU A 55 5.04 4.56 -0.76
C LEU A 55 5.04 4.04 0.69
N GLN A 56 3.86 4.01 1.32
CA GLN A 56 3.66 3.41 2.64
C GLN A 56 3.60 1.87 2.61
N PHE A 57 3.54 1.28 1.42
CA PHE A 57 3.67 -0.15 1.19
C PHE A 57 5.15 -0.49 0.97
#